data_AF-A0A8J7RL58-F1
#
_entry.id   AF-A0A8J7RL58-F1
#
_cell.length_a   1.000
_cell.length_b   1.000
_cell.length_c   1.000
_cell.angle_alpha   90.00
_cell.angle_beta   90.00
_cell.angle_gamma   90.00
#
_symmetry.space_group_name_H-M   'P 1'
#
loop_
_entity.id
_entity.type
_entity.pdbx_description
1 polymer ?
#
loop_
_entity_poly.entity_id
_entity_poly.type
_entity_poly.pdbx_seq_one_letter_code
_entity_poly.pdbx_strand_id
1 'polypeptide(L)'
;MMYLRVNVYHFWGRFIRGLMELAVIDKGHPFTFSAKKLEAMVESQGFRILSSNRASFFQSWKKDWSRALSGNRKAVIQALLCVNRAHHELILRRQE
;
A
#
# COMPACT_ATOMS: atom_id res chain seq x y z
N MET A 1 -13.09 -14.11 -14.65
CA MET A 1 -12.09 -14.10 -13.55
C MET A 1 -11.22 -12.87 -13.76
N MET A 2 -11.00 -12.07 -12.72
CA MET A 2 -10.23 -10.83 -12.80
C MET A 2 -9.04 -10.89 -11.85
N TYR A 3 -7.91 -10.37 -12.30
CA TYR A 3 -6.72 -10.20 -11.47
C TYR A 3 -6.56 -8.72 -11.14
N LEU A 4 -6.43 -8.40 -9.86
CA LEU A 4 -6.30 -7.03 -9.36
C LEU A 4 -5.05 -6.94 -8.48
N ARG A 5 -4.11 -6.06 -8.87
CA ARG A 5 -2.92 -5.75 -8.08
C ARG A 5 -2.94 -4.28 -7.67
N VAL A 6 -2.96 -4.03 -6.36
CA VAL A 6 -3.03 -2.67 -5.80
C VAL A 6 -1.97 -2.49 -4.75
N ASN A 7 -1.44 -1.27 -4.63
CA ASN A 7 -0.54 -0.92 -3.53
C ASN A 7 -1.35 -0.58 -2.29
N VAL A 8 -1.13 -1.32 -1.21
CA VAL A 8 -1.72 -1.06 0.10
C VAL A 8 -0.68 -0.56 1.08
N TYR A 9 -1.13 0.30 1.97
CA TYR A 9 -0.35 0.79 3.09
C TYR A 9 -0.78 0.05 4.34
N HIS A 10 0.18 -0.20 5.22
CA HIS A 10 -0.15 -0.54 6.59
C HIS A 10 -0.62 0.72 7.34
N PHE A 11 -1.26 0.51 8.50
CA PHE A 11 -1.91 1.57 9.26
C PHE A 11 -0.98 2.76 9.57
N TRP A 12 0.24 2.47 10.01
CA TRP A 12 1.22 3.50 10.35
C TRP A 12 1.76 4.25 9.12
N GLY A 13 2.03 3.57 8.01
CA GLY A 13 2.38 4.22 6.75
C GLY A 13 1.29 5.18 6.25
N ARG A 14 0.01 4.83 6.47
CA ARG A 14 -1.12 5.73 6.17
C ARG A 14 -1.17 6.94 7.10
N PHE A 15 -0.91 6.76 8.38
CA PHE A 15 -0.87 7.85 9.36
C PHE A 15 0.23 8.87 9.02
N ILE A 16 1.46 8.40 8.84
CA ILE A 16 2.59 9.25 8.50
C ILE A 16 2.38 9.94 7.14
N ARG A 17 1.78 9.24 6.16
CA ARG A 17 1.43 9.87 4.88
C ARG A 17 0.47 11.04 5.07
N GLY A 18 -0.54 10.90 5.93
CA GLY A 18 -1.43 12.01 6.28
C GLY A 18 -0.67 13.20 6.86
N LEU A 19 0.31 12.95 7.74
CA LEU A 19 1.18 14.01 8.28
C LEU A 19 2.06 14.67 7.20
N MET A 20 2.60 13.89 6.26
CA MET A 20 3.41 14.42 5.15
C MET A 20 2.58 15.21 4.13
N GLU A 21 1.32 14.82 3.91
CA GLU A 21 0.36 15.57 3.08
C GLU A 21 0.00 16.90 3.76
N LEU A 22 -0.27 16.90 5.07
CA LEU A 22 -0.47 18.13 5.85
C LEU A 22 0.74 19.06 5.83
N ALA A 23 1.94 18.50 5.85
CA ALA A 23 3.19 19.26 5.79
C ALA A 23 3.61 19.68 4.37
N VAL A 24 2.81 19.39 3.34
CA VAL A 24 3.10 19.70 1.91
C VAL A 24 4.41 19.05 1.41
N ILE A 25 4.89 18.02 2.11
CA ILE A 25 6.12 17.28 1.77
C ILE A 25 5.87 16.30 0.60
N ASP A 26 4.64 15.79 0.49
CA ASP A 26 4.21 14.93 -0.60
C ASP A 26 2.90 15.47 -1.17
N LYS A 27 2.80 15.62 -2.51
CA LYS A 27 1.65 16.23 -3.21
C LYS A 27 0.35 15.41 -3.15
N GLY A 28 0.24 14.44 -2.23
CA GLY A 28 -0.87 13.52 -2.13
C GLY A 28 -0.90 12.51 -3.28
N HIS A 29 -1.14 11.24 -2.96
CA HIS A 29 -1.64 10.30 -3.96
C HIS A 29 -3.10 10.01 -3.61
N PRO A 30 -4.03 10.13 -4.56
CA PRO A 30 -5.46 10.18 -4.27
C PRO A 30 -6.02 8.92 -3.59
N PHE A 31 -5.29 7.81 -3.61
CA PHE A 31 -5.78 6.55 -3.06
C PHE A 31 -4.76 5.84 -2.16
N THR A 32 -5.03 5.89 -0.86
CA THR A 32 -4.35 5.09 0.17
C THR A 32 -5.31 3.99 0.61
N PHE A 33 -5.25 2.83 -0.06
CA PHE A 33 -6.06 1.68 0.33
C PHE A 33 -5.40 0.91 1.48
N SER A 34 -6.21 0.48 2.45
CA SER A 34 -5.85 -0.62 3.34
C SER A 34 -6.40 -1.91 2.73
N ALA A 35 -5.76 -3.06 2.99
CA ALA A 35 -6.21 -4.35 2.47
C ALA A 35 -7.69 -4.61 2.80
N LYS A 36 -8.09 -4.42 4.06
CA LYS A 36 -9.49 -4.57 4.49
C LYS A 36 -10.47 -3.66 3.74
N LYS A 37 -10.10 -2.39 3.50
CA LYS A 37 -10.97 -1.44 2.78
C LYS A 37 -11.09 -1.82 1.30
N LEU A 38 -9.99 -2.30 0.71
CA LEU A 38 -9.98 -2.77 -0.68
C LEU A 38 -10.85 -4.02 -0.84
N GLU A 39 -10.71 -5.00 0.05
CA GLU A 39 -11.49 -6.23 0.04
C GLU A 39 -12.98 -5.95 0.22
N ALA A 40 -13.36 -5.16 1.23
CA ALA A 40 -14.74 -4.76 1.47
C ALA A 40 -15.35 -4.00 0.27
N MET A 41 -14.57 -3.12 -0.37
CA MET A 41 -15.02 -2.39 -1.55
C MET A 41 -15.28 -3.34 -2.73
N VAL A 42 -14.39 -4.29 -2.97
CA VAL A 42 -14.54 -5.28 -4.04
C VAL A 42 -15.75 -6.19 -3.80
N GLU A 43 -15.94 -6.66 -2.56
CA GLU A 43 -17.11 -7.46 -2.20
C GLU A 43 -18.41 -6.68 -2.34
N SER A 44 -18.44 -5.39 -1.95
CA SER A 44 -19.62 -4.52 -2.12
C SER A 44 -20.03 -4.31 -3.57
N GLN A 45 -19.10 -4.51 -4.53
CA GLN A 45 -19.35 -4.39 -5.96
C GLN A 45 -19.75 -5.71 -6.62
N GLY A 46 -20.10 -6.74 -5.83
CA GLY A 46 -20.53 -8.03 -6.34
C GLY A 46 -19.39 -8.93 -6.81
N PHE A 47 -18.17 -8.73 -6.32
CA PHE A 47 -17.05 -9.62 -6.59
C PHE A 47 -16.73 -10.49 -5.38
N ARG A 48 -16.66 -11.80 -5.58
CA ARG A 48 -16.10 -12.74 -4.61
C ARG A 48 -14.57 -12.75 -4.73
N ILE A 49 -13.89 -12.63 -3.60
CA ILE A 49 -12.44 -12.82 -3.51
C ILE A 49 -12.16 -14.34 -3.44
N LEU A 50 -11.45 -14.86 -4.42
CA LEU A 50 -11.04 -16.28 -4.48
C LEU A 50 -9.70 -16.52 -3.80
N SER A 51 -8.79 -15.55 -3.93
CA SER A 51 -7.46 -15.60 -3.33
C SER A 51 -7.00 -14.18 -3.04
N SER A 52 -6.36 -14.01 -1.89
CA SER A 52 -5.64 -12.79 -1.53
C SER A 52 -4.20 -13.15 -1.19
N ASN A 53 -3.26 -12.44 -1.81
CA ASN A 53 -1.86 -12.55 -1.48
C ASN A 53 -1.33 -11.15 -1.20
N ARG A 54 -0.72 -10.98 -0.02
CA ARG A 54 -0.16 -9.72 0.41
C ARG A 54 1.34 -9.86 0.53
N ALA A 55 2.07 -9.04 -0.22
CA ALA A 55 3.51 -8.95 -0.07
C ALA A 55 3.87 -8.53 1.37
N SER A 56 4.97 -9.08 1.87
CA SER A 56 5.45 -8.75 3.22
C SER A 56 5.95 -7.31 3.29
N PHE A 57 5.30 -6.49 4.11
CA PHE A 57 5.70 -5.11 4.39
C PHE A 57 7.17 -5.02 4.84
N PHE A 58 7.63 -5.99 5.64
CA PHE A 58 9.01 -6.04 6.12
C PHE A 58 10.03 -6.21 4.97
N GLN A 59 9.73 -7.05 3.98
CA GLN A 59 10.60 -7.22 2.82
C GLN A 59 10.64 -5.96 1.94
N SER A 60 9.50 -5.28 1.75
CA SER A 60 9.45 -3.98 1.07
C SER A 60 10.28 -2.93 1.82
N TRP A 61 10.13 -2.86 3.14
CA TRP A 61 10.87 -1.90 3.99
C TRP A 61 12.38 -2.13 3.94
N LYS A 62 12.83 -3.38 3.99
CA LYS A 62 14.26 -3.71 3.86
C LYS A 62 14.84 -3.25 2.54
N LYS A 63 14.10 -3.41 1.43
CA LYS A 63 14.50 -2.91 0.10
C LYS A 63 14.56 -1.39 0.06
N ASP A 64 13.60 -0.72 0.69
CA ASP A 64 13.57 0.74 0.77
C ASP A 64 14.74 1.27 1.62
N TRP A 65 15.15 0.57 2.68
CA TRP A 65 16.36 0.87 3.45
C TRP A 65 17.64 0.75 2.63
N SER A 66 17.78 -0.31 1.85
CA SER A 66 18.91 -0.46 0.92
C SER A 66 18.95 0.66 -0.12
N ARG A 67 17.78 1.16 -0.57
CA ARG A 67 17.68 2.32 -1.46
C ARG A 67 17.96 3.65 -0.76
N ALA A 68 17.59 3.80 0.51
CA ALA A 68 17.87 5.00 1.30
C ALA A 68 19.39 5.21 1.49
N LEU A 69 20.13 4.11 1.67
CA LEU A 69 21.60 4.12 1.74
C LEU A 69 22.27 4.59 0.44
N SER A 70 21.56 4.65 -0.69
CA SER A 70 22.09 5.15 -1.97
C SER A 70 22.05 6.68 -2.10
N GLY A 71 21.73 7.43 -1.03
CA GLY A 71 21.90 8.89 -0.96
C GLY A 71 20.65 9.74 -1.23
N ASN A 72 19.48 9.14 -1.41
CA ASN A 72 18.24 9.91 -1.60
C ASN A 72 17.61 10.32 -0.25
N ARG A 73 17.75 11.60 0.12
CA ARG A 73 17.23 12.15 1.38
C ARG A 73 15.72 11.92 1.58
N LYS A 74 14.91 11.97 0.52
CA LYS A 74 13.46 11.66 0.60
C LYS A 74 13.23 10.19 0.92
N ALA A 75 14.03 9.30 0.34
CA ALA A 75 13.95 7.86 0.62
C ALA A 75 14.39 7.54 2.05
N VAL A 76 15.39 8.24 2.58
CA VAL A 76 15.81 8.11 3.99
C VAL A 76 14.67 8.47 4.94
N ILE A 77 14.02 9.62 4.74
CA ILE A 77 12.89 10.04 5.58
C ILE A 77 11.73 9.03 5.48
N GLN A 78 11.40 8.55 4.27
CA GLN A 78 10.34 7.55 4.10
C GLN A 78 10.69 6.20 4.73
N ALA A 79 11.94 5.74 4.62
CA ALA A 79 12.40 4.49 5.24
C ALA A 79 12.42 4.59 6.77
N LEU A 80 12.86 5.73 7.31
CA LEU A 80 12.93 6.01 8.74
C LEU A 80 11.54 6.13 9.37
N LEU A 81 10.61 6.76 8.67
CA LEU A 81 9.22 6.87 9.10
C LEU A 81 8.37 5.62 8.76
N CYS A 82 9.00 4.55 8.24
CA CYS A 82 8.34 3.31 7.84
C CYS A 82 7.19 3.53 6.85
N VAL A 83 7.31 4.47 5.91
CA VAL A 83 6.29 4.70 4.87
C VAL A 83 6.53 3.73 3.73
N ASN A 84 6.28 2.45 3.98
CA ASN A 84 6.39 1.39 2.99
C ASN A 84 5.02 1.04 2.37
N ARG A 85 5.08 0.53 1.14
CA ARG A 85 3.93 -0.02 0.43
C ARG A 85 4.13 -1.52 0.23
N ALA A 86 3.06 -2.27 0.34
CA ALA A 86 3.05 -3.67 -0.09
C ALA A 86 2.08 -3.83 -1.27
N HIS A 87 2.40 -4.75 -2.17
CA HIS A 87 1.45 -5.18 -3.17
C HIS A 87 0.41 -6.09 -2.52
N HIS A 88 -0.86 -5.81 -2.77
CA HIS A 88 -1.98 -6.69 -2.51
C HIS A 88 -2.49 -7.21 -3.84
N GLU A 89 -2.43 -8.51 -3.99
CA GLU A 89 -2.85 -9.22 -5.19
C GLU A 89 -4.13 -9.98 -4.87
N LEU A 90 -5.16 -9.76 -5.68
CA LEU A 90 -6.48 -10.32 -5.52
C LEU A 90 -6.88 -11.04 -6.79
N ILE A 91 -7.40 -12.26 -6.62
CA ILE A 91 -8.09 -12.99 -7.68
C ILE A 91 -9.58 -12.90 -7.41
N LEU A 92 -10.33 -12.34 -8.35
CA LEU A 92 -11.73 -11.97 -8.19
C LEU A 92 -12.62 -12.74 -9.17
N ARG A 93 -13.82 -13.09 -8.72
CA ARG A 93 -14.89 -13.66 -9.56
C ARG A 93 -16.17 -12.86 -9.32
N ARG A 94 -16.82 -12.41 -10.41
CA ARG A 94 -18.11 -11.74 -10.33
C ARG A 94 -19.17 -12.73 -9.82
N GLN A 95 -19.96 -12.31 -8.84
CA GLN A 95 -21.18 -12.97 -8.43
C GLN A 95 -22.28 -12.51 -9.41
N GLU A 96 -22.93 -13.47 -10.05
CA GLU A 96 -24.09 -13.23 -10.91
C GLU A 96 -25.34 -13.02 -10.07
#